data_AF-A0A482M1S2-F1
#
_entry.id   AF-A0A482M1S2-F1
#
_cell.length_a   1.000
_cell.length_b   1.000
_cell.length_c   1.000
_cell.angle_alpha   90.00
_cell.angle_beta   90.00
_cell.angle_gamma   90.00
#
_symmetry.space_group_name_H-M   'P 1'
#
loop_
_entity.id
_entity.type
_entity.pdbx_description
1 polymer ?
#
loop_
_entity_poly.entity_id
_entity_poly.type
_entity_poly.pdbx_seq_one_letter_code
_entity_poly.pdbx_strand_id
1 'polypeptide(L)'
;MLQVRPVDIFSPDSLLEGDVPKSLVYHVPSRIFTNAEWEAVFLISLKYSRKAMSRMLGTSLKAVEHRISRCLEKTGTTTGDELLEYCRRHNWDMYVPPRFLKPRFRLFKASTAMYSVDSSFRKQ
;
A
#
# COMPACT_ATOMS: atom_id res chain seq x y z
N MET A 1 18.36 10.23 -32.52
CA MET A 1 18.54 9.62 -31.19
C MET A 1 17.33 8.73 -30.91
N LEU A 2 17.49 7.40 -30.97
CA LEU A 2 16.41 6.45 -30.71
C LEU A 2 16.21 6.29 -29.19
N GLN A 3 15.05 6.72 -28.69
CA GLN A 3 14.63 6.42 -27.31
C GLN A 3 14.09 4.98 -27.27
N VAL A 4 14.90 4.04 -26.80
CA VAL A 4 14.46 2.68 -26.52
C VAL A 4 13.79 2.68 -25.15
N ARG A 5 12.46 2.52 -25.11
CA ARG A 5 11.76 2.13 -23.88
C ARG A 5 11.99 0.63 -23.66
N PRO A 6 12.25 0.16 -22.44
CA PRO A 6 12.31 -1.27 -22.18
C PRO A 6 10.95 -1.87 -22.52
N VAL A 7 10.94 -2.83 -23.44
CA VAL A 7 9.79 -3.70 -23.68
C VAL A 7 9.89 -4.77 -22.61
N ASP A 8 8.93 -4.80 -21.67
CA ASP A 8 8.78 -5.92 -20.75
C ASP A 8 8.50 -7.16 -21.61
N ILE A 9 9.44 -8.10 -21.62
CA ILE A 9 9.36 -9.32 -22.42
C ILE A 9 8.34 -10.23 -21.72
N PHE A 10 7.13 -10.27 -22.27
CA PHE A 10 6.07 -11.18 -21.85
C PHE A 10 6.41 -12.61 -22.33
N SER A 11 6.38 -13.59 -21.42
CA SER A 11 6.41 -15.00 -21.81
C SER A 11 5.08 -15.37 -22.51
N PRO A 12 5.09 -16.07 -23.65
CA PRO A 12 3.87 -16.45 -24.37
C PRO A 12 2.87 -17.25 -23.54
N ASP A 13 3.35 -18.01 -22.56
CA ASP A 13 2.53 -18.90 -21.75
C ASP A 13 1.55 -18.15 -20.83
N SER A 14 1.87 -16.91 -20.43
CA SER A 14 0.98 -16.11 -19.56
C SER A 14 -0.17 -15.43 -20.31
N LEU A 15 -0.22 -15.52 -21.65
CA LEU A 15 -1.29 -14.95 -22.47
C LEU A 15 -2.49 -15.91 -22.63
N LEU A 16 -2.29 -17.21 -22.39
CA LEU A 16 -3.27 -18.25 -22.74
C LEU A 16 -4.24 -18.61 -21.61
N GLU A 17 -3.93 -18.23 -20.36
CA GLU A 17 -4.74 -18.61 -19.19
C GLU A 17 -5.83 -17.61 -18.80
N GLY A 18 -6.06 -16.55 -19.58
CA GLY A 18 -7.16 -15.61 -19.34
C GLY A 18 -7.02 -14.75 -18.07
N ASP A 19 -5.99 -14.98 -17.27
CA ASP A 19 -5.61 -14.14 -16.13
C ASP A 19 -4.36 -13.35 -16.55
N VAL A 20 -4.56 -12.38 -17.44
CA VAL A 20 -3.56 -11.34 -17.69
C VAL A 20 -3.19 -10.80 -16.31
N PRO A 21 -1.91 -10.86 -15.87
CA PRO A 21 -1.52 -10.24 -14.62
C PRO A 21 -1.92 -8.79 -14.78
N LYS A 22 -2.97 -8.36 -14.05
CA LYS A 22 -3.47 -6.99 -14.09
C LYS A 22 -2.25 -6.11 -13.92
N SER A 23 -1.82 -5.48 -15.01
CA SER A 23 -0.56 -4.76 -15.11
C SER A 23 -0.36 -3.99 -13.81
N LEU A 24 0.76 -4.22 -13.10
CA LEU A 24 1.10 -3.40 -11.93
C LEU A 24 0.82 -1.96 -12.32
N VAL A 25 -0.11 -1.30 -11.63
CA VAL A 25 -0.58 -0.01 -12.08
C VAL A 25 0.52 0.99 -11.76
N TYR A 26 1.40 1.24 -12.74
CA TYR A 26 2.53 2.16 -12.59
C TYR A 26 2.09 3.63 -12.60
N HIS A 27 0.83 3.89 -12.95
CA HIS A 27 0.23 5.21 -12.96
C HIS A 27 -0.57 5.47 -11.68
N VAL A 28 -0.52 6.71 -11.18
CA VAL A 28 -1.32 7.10 -10.02
C VAL A 28 -2.81 6.86 -10.34
N PRO A 29 -3.55 6.05 -9.56
CA PRO A 29 -4.89 5.61 -9.94
C PRO A 29 -5.91 6.74 -9.95
N SER A 30 -5.69 7.74 -9.10
CA SER A 30 -6.56 8.89 -8.94
C SER A 30 -5.81 10.04 -8.26
N ARG A 31 -6.27 11.27 -8.53
CA ARG A 31 -5.77 12.50 -7.88
C ARG A 31 -6.36 12.74 -6.49
N ILE A 32 -7.25 11.87 -6.01
CA ILE A 32 -7.88 11.98 -4.69
C ILE A 32 -6.82 12.01 -3.58
N PHE A 33 -5.80 11.16 -3.69
CA PHE A 33 -4.68 11.11 -2.77
C PHE A 33 -3.43 11.73 -3.40
N THR A 34 -2.68 12.42 -2.57
CA THR A 34 -1.29 12.81 -2.83
C THR A 34 -0.38 11.58 -2.78
N ASN A 35 0.85 11.69 -3.31
CA ASN A 35 1.82 10.60 -3.25
C ASN A 35 2.07 10.11 -1.80
N ALA A 36 2.10 11.02 -0.84
CA ALA A 36 2.32 10.71 0.58
C ALA A 36 1.13 9.99 1.23
N GLU A 37 -0.10 10.29 0.79
CA GLU A 37 -1.32 9.61 1.24
C GLU A 37 -1.42 8.22 0.61
N TRP A 38 -1.08 8.09 -0.67
CA TRP A 38 -0.96 6.79 -1.33
C TRP A 38 0.06 5.87 -0.65
N GLU A 39 1.20 6.42 -0.23
CA GLU A 39 2.17 5.69 0.61
C GLU A 39 1.54 5.17 1.91
N ALA A 40 0.68 5.95 2.56
CA ALA A 40 0.01 5.54 3.77
C ALA A 40 -1.03 4.43 3.51
N VAL A 41 -1.87 4.57 2.47
CA VAL A 41 -2.86 3.55 2.06
C VAL A 41 -2.18 2.21 1.78
N PHE A 42 -1.08 2.24 1.02
CA PHE A 42 -0.30 1.05 0.70
C PHE A 42 0.29 0.37 1.95
N LEU A 43 0.80 1.13 2.92
CA LEU A 43 1.31 0.53 4.16
C LEU A 43 0.20 0.00 5.08
N ILE A 44 -1.00 0.60 5.04
CA ILE A 44 -2.19 0.08 5.73
C ILE A 44 -2.61 -1.27 5.12
N SER A 45 -2.60 -1.41 3.79
CA SER A 45 -2.94 -2.68 3.13
C SER A 45 -1.99 -3.81 3.51
N LEU A 46 -0.72 -3.47 3.77
CA LEU A 46 0.29 -4.37 4.31
C LEU A 46 0.25 -4.56 5.84
N LYS A 47 -0.74 -3.98 6.53
CA LYS A 47 -0.97 -4.07 7.98
C LYS A 47 0.21 -3.58 8.83
N TYR A 48 0.96 -2.58 8.35
CA TYR A 48 2.00 -1.93 9.17
C TYR A 48 1.38 -1.07 10.28
N SER A 49 1.98 -1.10 11.46
CA SER A 49 1.63 -0.17 12.54
C SER A 49 2.08 1.25 12.22
N ARG A 50 1.39 2.27 12.73
CA ARG A 50 1.73 3.69 12.51
C ARG A 50 3.18 4.03 12.88
N LYS A 51 3.71 3.40 13.94
CA LYS A 51 5.13 3.52 14.36
C LYS A 51 6.09 2.85 13.38
N ALA A 52 5.71 1.73 12.77
CA ALA A 52 6.52 1.09 11.74
C ALA A 52 6.49 1.91 10.43
N MET A 53 5.32 2.44 10.06
CA MET A 53 5.17 3.37 8.93
C MET A 53 6.05 4.60 9.10
N SER A 54 6.06 5.22 10.29
CA SER A 54 6.84 6.45 10.53
C SER A 54 8.34 6.21 10.33
N ARG A 55 8.87 5.08 10.83
CA ARG A 55 10.25 4.66 10.61
C ARG A 55 10.54 4.38 9.13
N MET A 56 9.64 3.69 8.43
CA MET A 56 9.81 3.34 7.02
C MET A 56 9.78 4.57 6.10
N LEU A 57 8.93 5.55 6.40
CA LEU A 57 8.79 6.77 5.61
C LEU A 57 9.82 7.84 5.98
N GLY A 58 10.50 7.69 7.12
CA GLY A 58 11.42 8.70 7.66
C GLY A 58 10.69 9.95 8.16
N THR A 59 9.48 9.78 8.72
CA THR A 59 8.62 10.88 9.19
C THR A 59 8.21 10.69 10.64
N SER A 60 7.62 11.72 11.26
CA SER A 60 7.07 11.62 12.61
C SER A 60 5.79 10.77 12.64
N LEU A 61 5.45 10.23 13.82
CA LEU A 61 4.18 9.52 14.05
C LEU A 61 2.97 10.41 13.75
N LYS A 62 3.00 11.67 14.20
CA LYS A 62 1.97 12.68 13.94
C LYS A 62 1.73 12.92 12.44
N ALA A 63 2.80 12.92 11.64
CA ALA A 63 2.69 13.07 10.19
C ALA A 63 2.01 11.85 9.54
N VAL A 64 2.29 10.64 10.03
CA VAL A 64 1.60 9.42 9.58
C VAL A 64 0.12 9.48 9.94
N GLU A 65 -0.21 9.79 11.20
CA GLU A 65 -1.58 9.93 11.66
C GLU A 65 -2.35 10.96 10.84
N HIS A 66 -1.75 12.13 10.60
CA HIS A 66 -2.36 13.16 9.77
C HIS A 66 -2.64 12.68 8.34
N ARG A 67 -1.70 11.98 7.69
CA ARG A 67 -1.91 11.40 6.35
C ARG A 67 -3.08 10.41 6.36
N ILE A 68 -3.15 9.53 7.37
CA ILE A 68 -4.25 8.56 7.49
C ILE A 68 -5.59 9.28 7.67
N SER A 69 -5.66 10.25 8.59
CA SER A 69 -6.87 11.05 8.80
C SER A 69 -7.32 11.76 7.54
N ARG A 70 -6.40 12.34 6.75
CA ARG A 70 -6.73 12.95 5.46
C ARG A 70 -7.25 11.95 4.43
N CYS A 71 -6.71 10.73 4.40
CA CYS A 71 -7.23 9.69 3.52
C CYS A 71 -8.67 9.35 3.89
N LEU A 72 -8.93 9.11 5.18
CA LEU A 72 -10.25 8.79 5.72
C LEU A 72 -11.29 9.88 5.43
N GLU A 73 -10.92 11.14 5.65
CA GLU A 73 -11.76 12.31 5.36
C GLU A 73 -12.12 12.42 3.88
N LYS A 74 -11.14 12.23 2.99
CA LYS A 74 -11.34 12.32 1.53
C LYS A 74 -12.25 11.24 0.97
N THR A 75 -12.27 10.06 1.59
CA THR A 75 -13.12 8.93 1.17
C THR A 75 -14.43 8.85 1.95
N GLY A 76 -14.62 9.69 2.97
CA GLY A 76 -15.78 9.62 3.86
C GLY A 76 -15.82 8.33 4.68
N THR A 77 -14.66 7.73 4.98
CA THR A 77 -14.55 6.48 5.73
C THR A 77 -14.00 6.74 7.13
N THR A 78 -14.28 5.84 8.07
CA THR A 78 -13.94 6.00 9.49
C THR A 78 -12.79 5.11 9.92
N THR A 79 -12.62 3.96 9.27
CA THR A 79 -11.61 2.96 9.63
C THR A 79 -10.66 2.65 8.48
N GLY A 80 -9.49 2.09 8.81
CA GLY A 80 -8.54 1.64 7.79
C GLY A 80 -9.12 0.54 6.89
N ASP A 81 -9.94 -0.37 7.43
CA ASP A 81 -10.55 -1.42 6.63
C ASP A 81 -11.63 -0.87 5.68
N GLU A 82 -12.45 0.10 6.11
CA GLU A 82 -13.38 0.82 5.23
C GLU A 82 -12.66 1.58 4.11
N LEU A 83 -11.52 2.21 4.43
CA LEU A 83 -10.67 2.87 3.44
C LEU A 83 -10.13 1.88 2.40
N LEU A 84 -9.70 0.69 2.83
CA LEU A 84 -9.23 -0.35 1.91
C LEU A 84 -10.39 -0.92 1.06
N GLU A 85 -11.58 -1.05 1.63
CA GLU A 85 -12.78 -1.45 0.89
C GLU A 85 -13.14 -0.42 -0.18
N TYR A 86 -13.09 0.87 0.17
CA TYR A 86 -13.25 1.96 -0.79
C TYR A 86 -12.23 1.84 -1.93
N CYS A 87 -10.95 1.66 -1.62
CA CYS A 87 -9.91 1.49 -2.63
C CYS A 87 -10.16 0.29 -3.55
N ARG A 88 -10.63 -0.86 -3.01
CA ARG A 88 -10.92 -2.06 -3.81
C ARG A 88 -12.10 -1.85 -4.75
N ARG A 89 -13.17 -1.17 -4.30
CA ARG A 89 -14.32 -0.80 -5.15
C ARG A 89 -13.93 0.09 -6.33
N HIS A 90 -12.84 0.85 -6.19
CA HIS A 90 -12.29 1.69 -7.25
C HIS A 90 -11.11 1.04 -8.01
N ASN A 91 -10.78 -0.23 -7.77
CA ASN A 91 -9.67 -0.96 -8.38
C ASN A 91 -8.28 -0.33 -8.11
N TRP A 92 -8.10 0.26 -6.93
CA TRP A 92 -6.82 0.88 -6.52
C TRP A 92 -5.97 -0.03 -5.63
N ASP A 93 -6.46 -1.22 -5.29
CA ASP A 93 -5.80 -2.21 -4.44
C ASP A 93 -4.50 -2.77 -5.02
N MET A 94 -4.29 -2.61 -6.34
CA MET A 94 -3.09 -3.04 -7.06
C MET A 94 -2.04 -1.94 -7.22
N TYR A 95 -2.30 -0.72 -6.73
CA TYR A 95 -1.38 0.39 -6.86
C TYR A 95 -0.22 0.28 -5.88
N VAL A 96 1.01 0.37 -6.41
CA VAL A 96 2.24 0.40 -5.62
C VAL A 96 2.91 1.76 -5.76
N PRO A 97 3.01 2.57 -4.69
CA PRO A 97 3.66 3.87 -4.75
C PRO A 97 5.13 3.75 -5.20
N PRO A 98 5.62 4.64 -6.11
CA PRO A 98 6.96 4.54 -6.70
C PRO A 98 8.13 4.46 -5.70
N ARG A 99 7.92 4.96 -4.47
CA ARG A 99 8.89 4.81 -3.38
C ARG A 99 9.23 3.34 -3.15
N PHE A 100 8.24 2.46 -3.11
CA PHE A 100 8.39 1.06 -2.75
C PHE A 100 8.83 0.16 -3.90
N LEU A 101 8.92 0.68 -5.13
CA LEU A 101 9.46 -0.04 -6.28
C LEU A 101 11.00 -0.08 -6.28
N LYS A 102 11.67 0.70 -5.42
CA LYS A 102 13.14 0.74 -5.38
C LYS A 102 13.69 -0.43 -4.56
N PRO A 103 14.81 -1.08 -4.98
CA PRO A 103 15.38 -2.24 -4.29
C PRO A 103 15.71 -2.06 -2.80
N ARG A 104 15.92 -0.81 -2.35
CA ARG A 104 16.16 -0.47 -0.94
C ARG A 104 14.92 -0.63 -0.05
N PHE A 105 13.73 -0.63 -0.63
CA PHE A 105 12.48 -0.83 0.08
C PHE A 105 11.98 -2.27 -0.11
N ARG A 106 12.89 -3.26 -0.27
CA ARG A 106 12.52 -4.68 -0.26
C ARG A 106 11.67 -4.93 0.99
N LEU A 107 10.36 -4.98 0.78
CA LEU A 107 9.37 -5.25 1.80
C LEU A 107 9.47 -6.75 2.07
N PHE A 108 10.45 -7.12 2.89
CA PHE A 108 10.57 -8.49 3.35
C PHE A 108 9.37 -8.75 4.26
N LYS A 109 8.36 -9.42 3.73
CA LYS A 109 7.39 -10.13 4.56
C LYS A 109 8.14 -11.33 5.14
N ALA A 110 8.89 -11.11 6.22
CA ALA A 110 9.17 -12.21 7.13
C ALA A 110 7.80 -12.66 7.66
N SER A 111 7.43 -13.89 7.32
CA SER A 111 6.28 -14.62 7.86
C SER A 111 5.99 -14.22 9.31
N THR A 112 4.91 -13.48 9.57
CA THR A 112 4.45 -13.18 10.92
C THR A 112 3.72 -14.41 11.46
N ALA A 113 4.48 -15.33 12.07
CA ALA A 113 4.02 -15.98 13.28
C ALA A 113 4.33 -15.02 14.43
N MET A 114 3.45 -14.06 14.77
CA MET A 114 3.61 -13.22 15.99
C MET A 114 2.40 -12.32 16.25
N TYR A 115 1.35 -12.89 16.87
CA TYR A 115 0.65 -12.28 18.00
C TYR A 115 -0.08 -13.38 18.78
N SER A 116 0.70 -14.10 19.59
CA SER A 116 0.23 -14.53 20.91
C SER A 116 0.64 -13.44 21.91
N VAL A 117 -0.10 -13.38 23.03
CA VAL A 117 0.09 -12.58 24.25
C VAL A 117 -0.49 -11.15 24.15
N ASP A 118 -1.43 -10.69 24.98
CA ASP A 118 -1.83 -11.14 26.33
C ASP A 118 -3.31 -10.83 26.61
N SER A 119 -4.06 -11.84 27.06
CA SER A 119 -5.34 -11.65 27.74
C SER A 119 -5.07 -11.52 29.24
N SER A 120 -4.78 -10.31 29.72
CA SER A 120 -4.88 -9.98 31.14
C SER A 120 -4.95 -8.46 31.33
N PHE A 121 -6.17 -7.93 31.26
CA PHE A 121 -6.58 -6.78 32.05
C PHE A 121 -7.90 -7.12 32.73
N ARG A 122 -7.78 -7.71 33.93
CA ARG A 122 -8.83 -7.64 34.95
C ARG A 122 -8.19 -7.26 36.28
N LYS A 123 -8.22 -5.98 36.59
CA LYS A 123 -8.23 -5.43 37.95
C LYS A 123 -9.12 -4.19 37.92
N GLN A 124 -10.38 -4.35 38.30
CA GLN A 124 -10.92 -3.85 39.56
C GLN A 124 -12.22 -4.60 39.86
#